data_AF-A0A963UIH0-F1
#
_entry.id   AF-A0A963UIH0-F1
#
_cell.length_a   1.000
_cell.length_b   1.000
_cell.length_c   1.000
_cell.angle_alpha   90.00
_cell.angle_beta   90.00
_cell.angle_gamma   90.00
#
_symmetry.space_group_name_H-M   'P 1'
#
loop_
_entity.id
_entity.type
_entity.pdbx_description
1 polymer ?
#
loop_
_entity_poly.entity_id
_entity_poly.type
_entity_poly.pdbx_seq_one_letter_code
_entity_poly.pdbx_strand_id
1 'polypeptide(L)'
;VAGELENTVFELTSPARLFDIRRITVVADTTGNHLAEAEKLSRLVERFRTEEDAWWNDVLIAEMIALAEKTGDVTRNPVALKATTYDQGNFWTAHFGGIYIFRDLDHPAAISVGPKEALGQLPVRYVFGLGDRNQIAKFLEINDLAEPIVSAPGADASAILRQKMDFIVVAAAAELGLDIGHGSRRDLRQAAAALGARLPEAFQGLAALLRWVETGGPWPRITSAHPSYFYTLRAKPHADRDLVNMLLAELSPLDVRQLFICHKELFYHLYRSWPEAKKEYVADYLEREYQIDKAGARSRLFGPEPAMEETPAIPGWSRPGRGDILDAVGPWGAVRKERR
;
A
#
# COMPACT_ATOMS: atom_id res chain seq x y z
N VAL A 1 -18.17 -0.82 -12.76
CA VAL A 1 -17.72 -2.21 -12.59
C VAL A 1 -17.74 -2.49 -11.10
N ALA A 2 -18.60 -3.41 -10.65
CA ALA A 2 -18.44 -4.00 -9.32
C ALA A 2 -17.55 -5.24 -9.50
N GLY A 3 -16.69 -5.51 -8.52
CA GLY A 3 -15.89 -6.73 -8.50
C GLY A 3 -16.17 -7.42 -7.18
N GLU A 4 -16.59 -8.67 -7.24
CA GLU A 4 -16.72 -9.53 -6.09
C GLU A 4 -15.44 -10.36 -5.95
N LEU A 5 -14.95 -10.47 -4.72
CA LEU A 5 -13.84 -11.36 -4.39
C LEU A 5 -14.45 -12.60 -3.76
N GLU A 6 -14.55 -13.67 -4.55
CA GLU A 6 -15.00 -14.96 -4.05
C GLU A 6 -13.82 -15.73 -3.47
N ASN A 7 -14.08 -16.45 -2.38
CA ASN A 7 -13.08 -17.28 -1.71
C ASN A 7 -13.59 -18.72 -1.63
N THR A 8 -12.65 -19.65 -1.60
CA THR A 8 -12.89 -21.08 -1.38
C THR A 8 -13.68 -21.42 -0.11
N VAL A 9 -13.76 -20.50 0.87
CA VAL A 9 -14.49 -20.69 2.12
C VAL A 9 -15.78 -19.88 2.11
N PHE A 10 -16.93 -20.56 2.07
CA PHE A 10 -18.27 -19.96 2.05
C PHE A 10 -18.77 -19.50 3.42
N GLU A 11 -18.17 -19.98 4.52
CA GLU A 11 -18.57 -19.65 5.88
C GLU A 11 -17.36 -19.59 6.83
N LEU A 12 -17.21 -18.47 7.54
CA LEU A 12 -16.15 -18.21 8.51
C LEU A 12 -16.69 -18.35 9.95
N THR A 13 -17.03 -19.56 10.34
CA THR A 13 -17.53 -19.88 11.71
C THR A 13 -16.46 -19.84 12.78
N SER A 14 -15.19 -20.05 12.43
CA SER A 14 -14.09 -20.07 13.38
C SER A 14 -12.77 -19.51 12.79
N PRO A 15 -11.88 -18.96 13.62
CA PRO A 15 -10.57 -18.45 13.19
C PRO A 15 -9.74 -19.47 12.41
N ALA A 16 -9.79 -20.76 12.79
CA ALA A 16 -9.07 -21.83 12.11
C ALA A 16 -9.45 -21.96 10.61
N ARG A 17 -10.69 -21.61 10.21
CA ARG A 17 -11.16 -21.66 8.82
C ARG A 17 -10.44 -20.68 7.91
N LEU A 18 -9.80 -19.65 8.46
CA LEU A 18 -8.97 -18.74 7.67
C LEU A 18 -7.80 -19.48 7.00
N PHE A 19 -7.32 -20.59 7.57
CA PHE A 19 -6.24 -21.38 6.96
C PHE A 19 -6.70 -22.25 5.79
N ASP A 20 -8.02 -22.39 5.59
CA ASP A 20 -8.60 -23.09 4.44
C ASP A 20 -8.71 -22.18 3.21
N ILE A 21 -8.63 -20.86 3.40
CA ILE A 21 -8.58 -19.87 2.31
C ILE A 21 -7.30 -20.13 1.53
N ARG A 22 -7.37 -20.69 0.32
CA ARG A 22 -6.17 -20.92 -0.51
C ARG A 22 -6.14 -20.07 -1.77
N ARG A 23 -7.31 -19.63 -2.21
CA ARG A 23 -7.49 -19.06 -3.53
C ARG A 23 -8.60 -18.02 -3.48
N ILE A 24 -8.32 -16.86 -4.05
CA ILE A 24 -9.31 -15.84 -4.34
C ILE A 24 -9.62 -15.89 -5.83
N THR A 25 -10.91 -15.92 -6.14
CA THR A 25 -11.40 -15.71 -7.51
C THR A 25 -12.01 -14.31 -7.60
N VAL A 26 -11.48 -13.49 -8.49
CA VAL A 26 -12.03 -12.16 -8.79
C VAL A 26 -13.11 -12.34 -9.84
N VAL A 27 -14.37 -12.16 -9.43
CA VAL A 27 -15.52 -12.13 -10.32
C VAL A 27 -15.87 -10.67 -10.57
N ALA A 28 -15.48 -10.13 -11.71
CA ALA A 28 -15.95 -8.81 -12.12
C ALA A 28 -17.33 -8.93 -12.75
N ASP A 29 -18.38 -8.79 -11.93
CA ASP A 29 -19.72 -8.60 -12.44
C ASP A 29 -20.03 -7.10 -12.52
N THR A 30 -20.01 -6.56 -13.74
CA THR A 30 -20.53 -5.23 -13.96
C THR A 30 -22.04 -5.30 -13.90
N THR A 31 -22.67 -4.45 -13.09
CA THR A 31 -24.14 -4.27 -12.98
C THR A 31 -24.90 -4.05 -14.31
N GLY A 32 -24.20 -4.00 -15.45
CA GLY A 32 -24.77 -3.91 -16.81
C GLY A 32 -24.19 -4.90 -17.83
N ASN A 33 -23.55 -6.01 -17.43
CA ASN A 33 -22.99 -7.04 -18.33
C ASN A 33 -21.90 -6.55 -19.33
N HIS A 34 -21.31 -5.38 -19.06
CA HIS A 34 -20.34 -4.70 -19.92
C HIS A 34 -19.07 -5.52 -20.19
N LEU A 35 -18.67 -6.41 -19.26
CA LEU A 35 -17.48 -7.25 -19.46
C LEU A 35 -17.72 -8.33 -20.53
N ALA A 36 -18.86 -9.03 -20.45
CA ALA A 36 -19.24 -10.04 -21.43
C ALA A 36 -19.50 -9.40 -22.81
N GLU A 37 -20.13 -8.22 -22.84
CA GLU A 37 -20.31 -7.43 -24.06
C GLU A 37 -18.95 -6.95 -24.63
N ALA A 38 -17.99 -6.58 -23.78
CA ALA A 38 -16.64 -6.17 -24.20
C ALA A 38 -15.84 -7.33 -24.79
N GLU A 39 -15.88 -8.51 -24.18
CA GLU A 39 -15.28 -9.73 -24.75
C GLU A 39 -15.93 -10.13 -26.08
N LYS A 40 -17.24 -9.96 -26.20
CA LYS A 40 -17.96 -10.18 -27.46
C LYS A 40 -17.48 -9.19 -28.53
N LEU A 41 -17.38 -7.91 -28.21
CA LEU A 41 -16.87 -6.88 -29.11
C LEU A 41 -15.43 -7.17 -29.54
N SER A 42 -14.54 -7.56 -28.62
CA SER A 42 -13.16 -7.95 -28.95
C SER A 42 -13.10 -9.12 -29.94
N ARG A 43 -13.96 -10.13 -29.79
CA ARG A 43 -14.05 -11.25 -30.76
C ARG A 43 -14.56 -10.80 -32.12
N LEU A 44 -15.54 -9.91 -32.18
CA LEU A 44 -16.04 -9.36 -33.45
C LEU A 44 -15.00 -8.48 -34.14
N VAL A 45 -14.24 -7.68 -33.38
CA VAL A 45 -13.10 -6.90 -33.91
C VAL A 45 -12.03 -7.82 -34.48
N GLU A 46 -11.68 -8.90 -33.78
CA GLU A 46 -10.70 -9.87 -34.28
C GLU A 46 -11.20 -10.51 -35.58
N ARG A 47 -12.45 -10.99 -35.58
CA ARG A 47 -13.11 -11.55 -36.76
C ARG A 47 -13.09 -10.57 -37.94
N PHE A 48 -13.39 -9.31 -37.70
CA PHE A 48 -13.33 -8.24 -38.69
C PHE A 48 -11.94 -8.06 -39.31
N ARG A 49 -10.88 -8.28 -38.53
CA ARG A 49 -9.49 -8.13 -38.98
C ARG A 49 -8.94 -9.37 -39.69
N THR A 50 -9.48 -10.56 -39.39
CA THR A 50 -8.93 -11.82 -39.88
C THR A 50 -9.68 -12.43 -41.07
N GLU A 51 -10.98 -12.16 -41.22
CA GLU A 51 -11.79 -12.72 -42.32
C GLU A 51 -11.69 -11.85 -43.59
N GLU A 52 -11.45 -12.48 -44.76
CA GLU A 52 -11.26 -11.78 -46.05
C GLU A 52 -12.45 -10.90 -46.46
N ASP A 53 -13.66 -11.28 -46.07
CA ASP A 53 -14.92 -10.63 -46.44
C ASP A 53 -15.60 -9.87 -45.28
N ALA A 54 -14.96 -9.75 -44.12
CA ALA A 54 -15.62 -9.12 -42.98
C ALA A 54 -15.75 -7.59 -43.10
N TRP A 55 -14.93 -6.95 -43.95
CA TRP A 55 -14.92 -5.50 -44.13
C TRP A 55 -16.16 -4.93 -44.82
N TRP A 56 -16.94 -5.77 -45.54
CA TRP A 56 -18.18 -5.39 -46.24
C TRP A 56 -19.42 -6.09 -45.65
N ASN A 57 -19.27 -6.74 -44.50
CA ASN A 57 -20.37 -7.38 -43.80
C ASN A 57 -21.11 -6.34 -42.93
N ASP A 58 -22.17 -5.75 -43.49
CA ASP A 58 -22.97 -4.72 -42.81
C ASP A 58 -23.58 -5.20 -41.48
N VAL A 59 -23.89 -6.49 -41.35
CA VAL A 59 -24.44 -7.09 -40.12
C VAL A 59 -23.37 -7.13 -39.02
N LEU A 60 -22.15 -7.54 -39.36
CA LEU A 60 -21.01 -7.57 -38.43
C LEU A 60 -20.67 -6.16 -37.95
N ILE A 61 -20.61 -5.19 -38.86
CA ILE A 61 -20.30 -3.79 -38.54
C ILE A 61 -21.38 -3.20 -37.63
N ALA A 62 -22.66 -3.44 -37.92
CA ALA A 62 -23.77 -2.97 -37.09
C ALA A 62 -23.73 -3.58 -35.67
N GLU A 63 -23.41 -4.86 -35.55
CA GLU A 63 -23.28 -5.53 -34.25
C GLU A 63 -22.10 -4.96 -33.44
N MET A 64 -20.98 -4.64 -34.09
CA MET A 64 -19.82 -4.00 -33.46
C MET A 64 -20.14 -2.59 -32.96
N ILE A 65 -20.85 -1.76 -33.76
CA ILE A 65 -21.23 -0.39 -33.37
C ILE A 65 -22.17 -0.43 -32.15
N ALA A 66 -23.19 -1.30 -32.18
CA ALA A 66 -24.16 -1.42 -31.10
C ALA A 66 -23.53 -1.87 -29.77
N LEU A 67 -22.51 -2.74 -29.82
CA LEU A 67 -21.76 -3.14 -28.64
C LEU A 67 -20.81 -2.03 -28.16
N ALA A 68 -20.13 -1.33 -29.09
CA ALA A 68 -19.21 -0.25 -28.76
C ALA A 68 -19.90 0.94 -28.06
N GLU A 69 -21.17 1.24 -28.41
CA GLU A 69 -21.97 2.26 -27.72
C GLU A 69 -22.20 1.93 -26.24
N LYS A 70 -22.25 0.64 -25.88
CA LYS A 70 -22.49 0.18 -24.51
C LYS A 70 -21.20 -0.03 -23.70
N THR A 71 -20.15 -0.54 -24.34
CA THR A 71 -18.90 -0.93 -23.66
C THR A 71 -17.81 0.14 -23.72
N GLY A 72 -17.94 1.12 -24.64
CA GLY A 72 -16.88 2.05 -24.99
C GLY A 72 -15.82 1.42 -25.90
N ASP A 73 -14.73 2.15 -26.16
CA ASP A 73 -13.63 1.71 -27.03
C ASP A 73 -12.72 0.69 -26.32
N VAL A 74 -13.07 -0.59 -26.49
CA VAL A 74 -12.31 -1.74 -25.97
C VAL A 74 -10.96 -1.95 -26.67
N THR A 75 -10.72 -1.32 -27.81
CA THR A 75 -9.44 -1.43 -28.55
C THR A 75 -8.35 -0.57 -27.92
N ARG A 76 -8.73 0.59 -27.37
CA ARG A 76 -7.82 1.50 -26.66
C ARG A 76 -7.72 1.20 -25.17
N ASN A 77 -8.78 0.68 -24.56
CA ASN A 77 -8.81 0.33 -23.15
C ASN A 77 -9.38 -1.08 -22.94
N PRO A 78 -8.56 -2.13 -23.17
CA PRO A 78 -9.02 -3.51 -23.06
C PRO A 78 -9.48 -3.81 -21.62
N VAL A 79 -10.77 -4.17 -21.49
CA VAL A 79 -11.37 -4.57 -20.21
C VAL A 79 -11.21 -6.10 -20.07
N ALA A 80 -9.96 -6.56 -19.98
CA ALA A 80 -9.66 -7.98 -19.78
C ALA A 80 -8.94 -8.16 -18.44
N LEU A 81 -9.56 -8.90 -17.53
CA LEU A 81 -8.87 -9.37 -16.33
C LEU A 81 -7.91 -10.49 -16.75
N LYS A 82 -6.61 -10.21 -16.72
CA LYS A 82 -5.57 -11.18 -17.13
C LYS A 82 -5.52 -12.43 -16.25
N ALA A 83 -5.97 -12.32 -14.99
CA ALA A 83 -6.11 -13.44 -14.07
C ALA A 83 -7.37 -13.25 -13.24
N THR A 84 -8.24 -14.26 -13.26
CA THR A 84 -9.47 -14.32 -12.44
C THR A 84 -9.24 -15.07 -11.14
N THR A 85 -8.09 -15.71 -10.97
CA THR A 85 -7.81 -16.58 -9.84
C THR A 85 -6.38 -16.35 -9.36
N TYR A 86 -6.24 -16.13 -8.06
CA TYR A 86 -4.97 -15.90 -7.40
C TYR A 86 -4.83 -16.89 -6.25
N ASP A 87 -3.72 -17.63 -6.21
CA ASP A 87 -3.37 -18.37 -5.00
C ASP A 87 -2.95 -17.35 -3.94
N GLN A 88 -3.69 -17.36 -2.83
CA GLN A 88 -3.42 -16.45 -1.72
C GLN A 88 -2.70 -17.24 -0.65
N GLY A 89 -1.40 -17.04 -0.51
CA GLY A 89 -0.58 -17.70 0.49
C GLY A 89 -0.71 -17.07 1.87
N ASN A 90 0.12 -16.05 2.10
CA ASN A 90 0.11 -15.23 3.31
C ASN A 90 -0.80 -14.01 3.11
N PHE A 91 -1.53 -13.60 4.14
CA PHE A 91 -2.46 -12.48 4.04
C PHE A 91 -2.82 -11.87 5.40
N TRP A 92 -3.49 -10.73 5.37
CA TRP A 92 -4.14 -10.11 6.52
C TRP A 92 -5.65 -10.04 6.31
N THR A 93 -6.41 -10.14 7.39
CA THR A 93 -7.85 -9.88 7.38
C THR A 93 -8.32 -9.20 8.66
N ALA A 94 -9.33 -8.33 8.55
CA ALA A 94 -10.01 -7.70 9.68
C ALA A 94 -10.90 -8.68 10.48
N HIS A 95 -11.17 -9.88 9.95
CA HIS A 95 -11.96 -10.89 10.66
C HIS A 95 -11.33 -11.24 12.02
N PHE A 96 -12.19 -11.58 12.99
CA PHE A 96 -11.80 -11.94 14.36
C PHE A 96 -10.93 -10.88 15.05
N GLY A 97 -11.13 -9.59 14.71
CA GLY A 97 -10.42 -8.48 15.32
C GLY A 97 -9.05 -8.19 14.72
N GLY A 98 -8.75 -8.73 13.53
CA GLY A 98 -7.49 -8.50 12.83
C GLY A 98 -6.49 -9.64 13.06
N ILE A 99 -6.05 -10.27 11.97
CA ILE A 99 -5.04 -11.33 12.01
C ILE A 99 -4.19 -11.34 10.74
N TYR A 100 -2.88 -11.44 10.92
CA TYR A 100 -1.92 -11.78 9.88
C TYR A 100 -1.68 -13.28 9.88
N ILE A 101 -1.72 -13.91 8.71
CA ILE A 101 -1.43 -15.32 8.52
C ILE A 101 -0.20 -15.44 7.62
N PHE A 102 0.86 -16.02 8.17
CA PHE A 102 2.07 -16.38 7.45
C PHE A 102 2.24 -17.89 7.50
N ARG A 103 1.77 -18.59 6.46
CA ARG A 103 1.80 -20.06 6.38
C ARG A 103 2.79 -20.61 5.36
N ASP A 104 3.15 -19.82 4.36
CA ASP A 104 4.05 -20.21 3.27
C ASP A 104 5.47 -19.69 3.53
N LEU A 105 5.96 -19.92 4.75
CA LEU A 105 7.31 -19.58 5.21
C LEU A 105 7.97 -20.79 5.87
N ASP A 106 9.29 -20.77 6.02
CA ASP A 106 10.03 -21.82 6.73
C ASP A 106 9.60 -21.93 8.20
N HIS A 107 9.25 -20.79 8.81
CA HIS A 107 8.71 -20.72 10.17
C HIS A 107 7.34 -20.03 10.19
N PRO A 108 6.26 -20.78 9.91
CA PRO A 108 4.90 -20.26 9.89
C PRO A 108 4.43 -19.67 11.23
N ALA A 109 3.67 -18.58 11.17
CA ALA A 109 3.05 -17.97 12.34
C ALA A 109 1.75 -17.23 11.98
N ALA A 110 0.89 -17.05 12.98
CA ALA A 110 -0.18 -16.06 12.93
C ALA A 110 0.11 -14.92 13.92
N ILE A 111 -0.22 -13.69 13.54
CA ILE A 111 -0.08 -12.51 14.40
C ILE A 111 -1.46 -11.88 14.57
N SER A 112 -2.00 -11.93 15.77
CA SER A 112 -3.29 -11.35 16.12
C SER A 112 -3.13 -9.88 16.50
N VAL A 113 -4.03 -9.05 15.97
CA VAL A 113 -4.22 -7.66 16.36
C VAL A 113 -5.03 -7.58 17.65
N GLY A 114 -6.10 -8.37 17.74
CA GLY A 114 -6.92 -8.52 18.94
C GLY A 114 -6.32 -9.46 20.01
N PRO A 115 -7.11 -9.79 21.05
CA PRO A 115 -6.72 -10.77 22.06
C PRO A 115 -6.51 -12.15 21.41
N LYS A 116 -5.26 -12.63 21.37
CA LYS A 116 -4.91 -13.91 20.72
C LYS A 116 -5.61 -15.11 21.36
N GLU A 117 -5.95 -15.02 22.65
CA GLU A 117 -6.66 -16.06 23.39
C GLU A 117 -8.08 -16.30 22.83
N ALA A 118 -8.70 -15.27 22.25
CA ALA A 118 -10.01 -15.37 21.63
C ALA A 118 -9.99 -16.14 20.30
N LEU A 119 -8.81 -16.36 19.70
CA LEU A 119 -8.68 -17.08 18.43
C LEU A 119 -8.80 -18.61 18.59
N GLY A 120 -8.66 -19.11 19.82
CA GLY A 120 -8.63 -20.55 20.08
C GLY A 120 -7.44 -21.25 19.41
N GLN A 121 -7.60 -22.54 19.11
CA GLN A 121 -6.56 -23.33 18.47
C GLN A 121 -6.52 -23.06 16.96
N LEU A 122 -5.39 -22.52 16.49
CA LEU A 122 -5.12 -22.33 15.07
C LEU A 122 -4.23 -23.46 14.52
N PRO A 123 -4.37 -23.83 13.23
CA PRO A 123 -3.53 -24.84 12.58
C PRO A 123 -2.15 -24.28 12.21
N VAL A 124 -1.49 -23.61 13.15
CA VAL A 124 -0.13 -23.07 13.03
C VAL A 124 0.59 -23.22 14.36
N ARG A 125 1.91 -23.45 14.30
CA ARG A 125 2.71 -23.70 15.51
C ARG A 125 2.82 -22.49 16.42
N TYR A 126 2.89 -21.29 15.84
CA TYR A 126 3.15 -20.06 16.58
C TYR A 126 2.02 -19.06 16.36
N VAL A 127 1.50 -18.54 17.47
CA VAL A 127 0.50 -17.46 17.48
C VAL A 127 1.04 -16.35 18.39
N PHE A 128 1.21 -15.17 17.83
CA PHE A 128 1.69 -13.98 18.53
C PHE A 128 0.56 -12.94 18.61
N GLY A 129 0.56 -12.11 19.63
CA GLY A 129 -0.18 -10.85 19.63
C GLY A 129 0.75 -9.69 19.28
N LEU A 130 0.20 -8.54 18.87
CA LEU A 130 1.01 -7.33 18.60
C LEU A 130 1.89 -6.89 19.80
N GLY A 131 1.48 -7.25 21.03
CA GLY A 131 2.28 -7.02 22.24
C GLY A 131 3.53 -7.90 22.38
N ASP A 132 3.60 -9.03 21.67
CA ASP A 132 4.71 -9.99 21.70
C ASP A 132 5.88 -9.50 20.82
N ARG A 133 6.34 -8.27 21.05
CA ARG A 133 7.30 -7.55 20.19
C ARG A 133 8.61 -8.30 19.97
N ASN A 134 9.13 -8.96 21.01
CA ASN A 134 10.36 -9.75 20.91
C ASN A 134 10.18 -10.98 20.01
N GLN A 135 9.04 -11.64 20.11
CA GLN A 135 8.69 -12.80 19.31
C GLN A 135 8.46 -12.40 17.85
N ILE A 136 7.77 -11.28 17.60
CA ILE A 136 7.59 -10.74 16.26
C ILE A 136 8.93 -10.35 15.63
N ALA A 137 9.80 -9.65 16.38
CA ALA A 137 11.14 -9.32 15.91
C ALA A 137 11.94 -10.58 15.53
N LYS A 138 11.87 -11.62 16.36
CA LYS A 138 12.55 -12.89 16.09
C LYS A 138 11.94 -13.62 14.88
N PHE A 139 10.62 -13.58 14.74
CA PHE A 139 9.91 -14.13 13.59
C PHE A 139 10.33 -13.47 12.27
N LEU A 140 10.41 -12.13 12.25
CA LEU A 140 10.86 -11.38 11.08
C LEU A 140 12.34 -11.67 10.74
N GLU A 141 13.19 -11.83 11.76
CA GLU A 141 14.61 -12.15 11.59
C GLU A 141 14.81 -13.57 11.05
N ILE A 142 14.19 -14.59 11.67
CA ILE A 142 14.39 -16.00 11.28
C ILE A 142 13.88 -16.26 9.86
N ASN A 143 12.78 -15.64 9.45
CA ASN A 143 12.21 -15.80 8.10
C ASN A 143 12.81 -14.82 7.07
N ASP A 144 13.83 -14.03 7.46
CA ASP A 144 14.48 -13.04 6.59
C ASP A 144 13.52 -12.02 5.93
N LEU A 145 12.51 -11.56 6.68
CA LEU A 145 11.42 -10.73 6.15
C LEU A 145 11.67 -9.21 6.24
N ALA A 146 12.55 -8.78 7.15
CA ALA A 146 12.78 -7.36 7.40
C ALA A 146 14.26 -7.04 7.56
N GLU A 147 14.63 -5.81 7.22
CA GLU A 147 15.99 -5.29 7.35
C GLU A 147 16.01 -3.90 8.00
N PRO A 148 17.11 -3.52 8.70
CA PRO A 148 17.29 -2.16 9.17
C PRO A 148 17.36 -1.16 8.02
N ILE A 149 16.64 -0.03 8.14
CA ILE A 149 16.61 1.06 7.15
C ILE A 149 18.02 1.60 6.85
N VAL A 150 18.92 1.56 7.84
CA VAL A 150 20.30 2.04 7.70
C VAL A 150 21.22 1.08 6.94
N SER A 151 20.87 -0.20 6.84
CA SER A 151 21.64 -1.22 6.10
C SER A 151 21.16 -1.38 4.67
N ALA A 152 20.11 -0.64 4.31
CA ALA A 152 19.26 -0.91 3.18
C ALA A 152 19.75 -0.17 1.93
N PRO A 153 20.05 -0.86 0.80
CA PRO A 153 20.62 -0.22 -0.39
C PRO A 153 19.71 0.86 -0.98
N GLY A 154 20.31 1.98 -1.42
CA GLY A 154 19.64 3.04 -2.17
C GLY A 154 18.71 3.97 -1.38
N ALA A 155 18.61 3.81 -0.05
CA ALA A 155 17.78 4.65 0.80
C ALA A 155 18.59 5.80 1.46
N ASP A 156 18.06 7.03 1.41
CA ASP A 156 18.53 8.11 2.28
C ASP A 156 18.00 7.87 3.70
N ALA A 157 18.73 7.04 4.45
CA ALA A 157 18.37 6.66 5.81
C ALA A 157 18.21 7.89 6.72
N SER A 158 19.05 8.90 6.56
CA SER A 158 18.97 10.15 7.35
C SER A 158 17.67 10.90 7.09
N ALA A 159 17.25 11.04 5.83
CA ALA A 159 15.98 11.68 5.50
C ALA A 159 14.78 10.89 6.01
N ILE A 160 14.81 9.56 5.92
CA ILE A 160 13.73 8.69 6.43
C ILE A 160 13.62 8.80 7.95
N LEU A 161 14.74 8.75 8.67
CA LEU A 161 14.78 8.87 10.12
C LEU A 161 14.27 10.23 10.60
N ARG A 162 14.71 11.33 9.96
CA ARG A 162 14.19 12.68 10.24
C ARG A 162 12.68 12.75 10.07
N GLN A 163 12.17 12.25 8.95
CA GLN A 163 10.73 12.27 8.68
C GLN A 163 9.94 11.50 9.74
N LYS A 164 10.40 10.30 10.12
CA LYS A 164 9.78 9.50 11.19
C LYS A 164 9.80 10.25 12.53
N MET A 165 10.90 10.93 12.85
CA MET A 165 11.03 11.76 14.04
C MET A 165 10.08 12.95 14.03
N ASP A 166 9.93 13.63 12.90
CA ASP A 166 9.00 14.76 12.73
C ASP A 166 7.56 14.34 13.02
N PHE A 167 7.12 13.16 12.54
CA PHE A 167 5.79 12.65 12.87
C PHE A 167 5.59 12.33 14.35
N ILE A 168 6.62 11.81 15.03
CA ILE A 168 6.57 11.56 16.47
C ILE A 168 6.48 12.89 17.24
N VAL A 169 7.20 13.93 16.81
CA VAL A 169 7.11 15.26 17.40
C VAL A 169 5.71 15.84 17.23
N VAL A 170 5.15 15.79 16.02
CA VAL A 170 3.79 16.27 15.76
C VAL A 170 2.78 15.54 16.64
N ALA A 171 2.86 14.22 16.73
CA ALA A 171 1.97 13.45 17.58
C ALA A 171 2.09 13.85 19.06
N ALA A 172 3.31 13.94 19.59
CA ALA A 172 3.54 14.29 20.99
C ALA A 172 3.15 15.75 21.30
N ALA A 173 3.42 16.69 20.39
CA ALA A 173 3.06 18.09 20.54
C ALA A 173 1.53 18.27 20.53
N ALA A 174 0.85 17.62 19.59
CA ALA A 174 -0.60 17.71 19.45
C ALA A 174 -1.34 17.13 20.68
N GLU A 175 -0.87 16.02 21.24
CA GLU A 175 -1.42 15.44 22.48
C GLU A 175 -1.28 16.38 23.69
N LEU A 176 -0.21 17.19 23.71
CA LEU A 176 0.05 18.14 24.79
C LEU A 176 -0.48 19.56 24.50
N GLY A 177 -1.21 19.75 23.39
CA GLY A 177 -1.75 21.05 22.99
C GLY A 177 -0.68 22.10 22.68
N LEU A 178 0.53 21.66 22.29
CA LEU A 178 1.60 22.57 21.87
C LEU A 178 1.38 23.00 20.42
N ASP A 179 1.65 24.28 20.15
CA ASP A 179 1.61 24.84 18.81
C ASP A 179 2.74 24.24 17.95
N ILE A 180 2.38 23.69 16.79
CA ILE A 180 3.29 23.15 15.77
C ILE A 180 3.42 24.09 14.56
N GLY A 181 2.82 25.29 14.63
CA GLY A 181 2.85 26.31 13.59
C GLY A 181 2.34 25.78 12.26
N HIS A 182 3.05 26.11 11.17
CA HIS A 182 2.74 25.60 9.83
C HIS A 182 3.42 24.26 9.53
N GLY A 183 3.95 23.57 10.55
CA GLY A 183 4.63 22.28 10.37
C GLY A 183 5.99 22.40 9.66
N SER A 184 6.60 23.57 9.61
CA SER A 184 7.92 23.73 8.99
C SER A 184 9.01 23.03 9.81
N ARG A 185 10.15 22.70 9.20
CA ARG A 185 11.31 22.15 9.93
C ARG A 185 11.79 23.04 11.09
N ARG A 186 11.51 24.34 11.05
CA ARG A 186 11.83 25.24 12.16
C ARG A 186 10.84 25.04 13.30
N ASP A 187 9.55 25.02 12.98
CA ASP A 187 8.47 24.87 13.96
C ASP A 187 8.58 23.52 14.68
N LEU A 188 8.81 22.43 13.93
CA LEU A 188 8.97 21.10 14.52
C LEU A 188 10.21 21.00 15.42
N ARG A 189 11.31 21.69 15.09
CA ARG A 189 12.48 21.76 15.98
C ARG A 189 12.18 22.55 17.26
N GLN A 190 11.41 23.62 17.18
CA GLN A 190 10.98 24.39 18.35
C GLN A 190 10.03 23.56 19.23
N ALA A 191 9.07 22.86 18.62
CA ALA A 191 8.17 21.94 19.31
C ALA A 191 8.95 20.80 20.00
N ALA A 192 9.92 20.19 19.31
CA ALA A 192 10.79 19.17 19.91
C ALA A 192 11.59 19.70 21.11
N ALA A 193 12.13 20.92 21.01
CA ALA A 193 12.84 21.57 22.12
C ALA A 193 11.90 21.87 23.31
N ALA A 194 10.67 22.32 23.05
CA ALA A 194 9.67 22.58 24.07
C ALA A 194 9.16 21.30 24.75
N LEU A 195 9.07 20.19 24.00
CA LEU A 195 8.74 18.88 24.55
C LEU A 195 9.85 18.39 25.49
N GLY A 196 11.12 18.51 25.07
CA GLY A 196 12.28 18.14 25.88
C GLY A 196 12.20 16.70 26.38
N ALA A 197 12.20 16.52 27.71
CA ALA A 197 12.11 15.20 28.35
C ALA A 197 10.75 14.48 28.13
N ARG A 198 9.72 15.19 27.64
CA ARG A 198 8.40 14.62 27.32
C ARG A 198 8.36 13.95 25.95
N LEU A 199 9.44 14.00 25.17
CA LEU A 199 9.53 13.29 23.90
C LEU A 199 9.45 11.76 24.14
N PRO A 200 8.65 11.03 23.33
CA PRO A 200 8.55 9.58 23.46
C PRO A 200 9.90 8.88 23.33
N GLU A 201 10.08 7.76 24.01
CA GLU A 201 11.29 6.93 23.94
C GLU A 201 11.62 6.50 22.49
N ALA A 202 10.59 6.31 21.66
CA ALA A 202 10.74 6.06 20.24
C ALA A 202 11.56 7.15 19.52
N PHE A 203 11.31 8.43 19.85
CA PHE A 203 12.08 9.56 19.30
C PHE A 203 13.55 9.48 19.71
N GLN A 204 13.83 9.16 20.97
CA GLN A 204 15.21 9.09 21.48
C GLN A 204 16.02 7.99 20.81
N GLY A 205 15.41 6.82 20.58
CA GLY A 205 16.02 5.73 19.84
C GLY A 205 16.36 6.11 18.40
N LEU A 206 15.41 6.75 17.70
CA LEU A 206 15.65 7.24 16.33
C LEU A 206 16.68 8.37 16.28
N ALA A 207 16.68 9.27 17.25
CA ALA A 207 17.68 10.34 17.36
C ALA A 207 19.09 9.78 17.60
N ALA A 208 19.23 8.73 18.40
CA ALA A 208 20.51 8.05 18.59
C ALA A 208 21.01 7.39 17.31
N LEU A 209 20.11 6.75 16.55
CA LEU A 209 20.43 6.17 15.26
C LEU A 209 20.79 7.24 14.22
N LEU A 210 20.04 8.34 14.16
CA LEU A 210 20.32 9.45 13.26
C LEU A 210 21.69 10.08 13.55
N ARG A 211 22.05 10.29 14.83
CA ARG A 211 23.40 10.75 15.20
C ARG A 211 24.50 9.81 14.72
N TRP A 212 24.28 8.50 14.83
CA TRP A 212 25.22 7.51 14.28
C TRP A 212 25.38 7.67 12.76
N VAL A 213 24.26 7.77 12.01
CA VAL A 213 24.28 7.93 10.54
C VAL A 213 24.98 9.22 10.12
N GLU A 214 24.73 10.34 10.80
CA GLU A 214 25.22 11.66 10.36
C GLU A 214 26.60 12.02 10.87
N THR A 215 26.93 11.66 12.11
CA THR A 215 28.15 12.12 12.78
C THR A 215 29.12 10.99 13.11
N GLY A 216 28.81 9.75 12.73
CA GLY A 216 29.68 8.59 13.02
C GLY A 216 29.83 8.32 14.52
N GLY A 217 28.79 8.59 15.31
CA GLY A 217 28.76 8.30 16.75
C GLY A 217 28.83 6.80 17.07
N PRO A 218 28.65 6.39 18.34
CA PRO A 218 28.53 4.96 18.68
C PRO A 218 27.22 4.38 18.14
N TRP A 219 27.25 3.13 17.67
CA TRP A 219 26.05 2.40 17.26
C TRP A 219 25.08 2.25 18.44
N PRO A 220 23.81 2.70 18.32
CA PRO A 220 22.87 2.66 19.42
C PRO A 220 22.41 1.23 19.73
N ARG A 221 22.24 0.91 21.00
CA ARG A 221 21.65 -0.36 21.43
C ARG A 221 20.13 -0.23 21.49
N ILE A 222 19.45 -0.67 20.43
CA ILE A 222 17.98 -0.71 20.34
C ILE A 222 17.55 -2.18 20.37
N THR A 223 17.04 -2.64 21.51
CA THR A 223 16.50 -4.01 21.65
C THR A 223 15.14 -4.11 20.97
N SER A 224 14.68 -5.32 20.66
CA SER A 224 13.34 -5.56 20.10
C SER A 224 12.18 -5.07 20.98
N ALA A 225 12.41 -4.97 22.29
CA ALA A 225 11.46 -4.41 23.24
C ALA A 225 11.36 -2.87 23.16
N HIS A 226 12.41 -2.20 22.67
CA HIS A 226 12.46 -0.74 22.63
C HIS A 226 11.37 -0.18 21.69
N PRO A 227 10.66 0.90 22.06
CA PRO A 227 9.59 1.46 21.23
C PRO A 227 10.01 1.86 19.81
N SER A 228 11.26 2.30 19.64
CA SER A 228 11.79 2.68 18.32
C SER A 228 12.11 1.50 17.39
N TYR A 229 12.16 0.26 17.88
CA TYR A 229 12.72 -0.87 17.13
C TYR A 229 12.07 -1.05 15.76
N PHE A 230 10.75 -1.20 15.69
CA PHE A 230 10.06 -1.38 14.40
C PHE A 230 10.09 -0.13 13.50
N TYR A 231 10.29 1.07 14.07
CA TYR A 231 10.51 2.28 13.27
C TYR A 231 11.84 2.25 12.50
N THR A 232 12.79 1.41 12.92
CA THR A 232 14.10 1.25 12.25
C THR A 232 14.09 0.18 11.16
N LEU A 233 12.99 -0.53 10.95
CA LEU A 233 12.89 -1.64 10.01
C LEU A 233 12.11 -1.25 8.75
N ARG A 234 12.41 -1.91 7.64
CA ARG A 234 11.58 -2.01 6.44
C ARG A 234 11.51 -3.47 5.99
N ALA A 235 10.48 -3.82 5.22
CA ALA A 235 10.42 -5.15 4.61
C ALA A 235 11.56 -5.34 3.58
N LYS A 236 12.06 -6.57 3.48
CA LYS A 236 13.01 -6.97 2.44
C LYS A 236 12.31 -7.13 1.09
N PRO A 237 13.03 -7.14 -0.05
CA PRO A 237 12.44 -7.38 -1.36
C PRO A 237 12.09 -8.85 -1.55
N HIS A 238 10.88 -9.25 -1.15
CA HIS A 238 10.32 -10.60 -1.33
C HIS A 238 8.80 -10.55 -1.64
N ALA A 239 8.17 -11.70 -1.89
CA ALA A 239 6.75 -11.77 -2.28
C ALA A 239 5.81 -11.15 -1.24
N ASP A 240 6.04 -11.41 0.05
CA ASP A 240 5.23 -10.86 1.15
C ASP A 240 5.62 -9.44 1.61
N ARG A 241 6.43 -8.72 0.83
CA ARG A 241 6.96 -7.39 1.21
C ARG A 241 5.85 -6.44 1.66
N ASP A 242 4.74 -6.40 0.94
CA ASP A 242 3.65 -5.48 1.22
C ASP A 242 2.89 -5.87 2.49
N LEU A 243 2.71 -7.16 2.74
CA LEU A 243 2.11 -7.69 3.98
C LEU A 243 3.00 -7.39 5.21
N VAL A 244 4.32 -7.57 5.06
CA VAL A 244 5.29 -7.24 6.12
C VAL A 244 5.32 -5.73 6.38
N ASN A 245 5.29 -4.89 5.33
CA ASN A 245 5.21 -3.44 5.50
C ASN A 245 3.90 -2.98 6.15
N MET A 246 2.80 -3.69 5.91
CA MET A 246 1.52 -3.48 6.58
C MET A 246 1.61 -3.81 8.08
N LEU A 247 2.21 -4.96 8.43
CA LEU A 247 2.47 -5.34 9.82
C LEU A 247 3.40 -4.33 10.52
N LEU A 248 4.49 -3.92 9.86
CA LEU A 248 5.41 -2.91 10.39
C LEU A 248 4.68 -1.58 10.64
N ALA A 249 3.77 -1.18 9.75
CA ALA A 249 2.97 0.03 9.93
C ALA A 249 2.09 -0.03 11.19
N GLU A 250 1.48 -1.18 11.47
CA GLU A 250 0.67 -1.39 12.67
C GLU A 250 1.52 -1.45 13.96
N LEU A 251 2.76 -1.96 13.88
CA LEU A 251 3.73 -1.96 14.99
C LEU A 251 4.38 -0.60 15.26
N SER A 252 4.28 0.33 14.31
CA SER A 252 4.86 1.67 14.37
C SER A 252 3.85 2.77 13.96
N PRO A 253 2.72 2.93 14.66
CA PRO A 253 1.58 3.73 14.21
C PRO A 253 1.84 5.25 14.18
N LEU A 254 2.95 5.73 14.75
CA LEU A 254 3.34 7.13 14.66
C LEU A 254 3.98 7.48 13.30
N ASP A 255 4.39 6.50 12.48
CA ASP A 255 4.78 6.76 11.09
C ASP A 255 3.55 6.82 10.21
N VAL A 256 2.94 8.00 10.17
CA VAL A 256 1.72 8.28 9.40
C VAL A 256 1.87 8.04 7.91
N ARG A 257 3.07 8.27 7.34
CA ARG A 257 3.30 8.02 5.92
C ARG A 257 3.27 6.53 5.62
N GLN A 258 4.01 5.73 6.38
CA GLN A 258 3.99 4.28 6.22
C GLN A 258 2.60 3.71 6.49
N LEU A 259 1.90 4.22 7.52
CA LEU A 259 0.54 3.83 7.85
C LEU A 259 -0.45 4.12 6.72
N PHE A 260 -0.41 5.33 6.13
CA PHE A 260 -1.27 5.70 5.01
C PHE A 260 -1.02 4.86 3.77
N ILE A 261 0.24 4.53 3.48
CA ILE A 261 0.64 3.79 2.28
C ILE A 261 0.32 2.29 2.43
N CYS A 262 0.62 1.70 3.58
CA CYS A 262 0.61 0.25 3.76
C CYS A 262 -0.67 -0.27 4.43
N HIS A 263 -1.32 0.52 5.27
CA HIS A 263 -2.50 0.07 6.04
C HIS A 263 -3.57 1.17 6.12
N LYS A 264 -4.15 1.48 4.96
CA LYS A 264 -5.10 2.60 4.81
C LYS A 264 -6.34 2.48 5.71
N GLU A 265 -6.82 1.26 5.96
CA GLU A 265 -7.92 1.01 6.90
C GLU A 265 -7.58 1.45 8.33
N LEU A 266 -6.46 0.97 8.88
CA LEU A 266 -5.96 1.37 10.20
C LEU A 266 -5.66 2.87 10.26
N PHE A 267 -5.10 3.45 9.18
CA PHE A 267 -4.88 4.89 9.07
C PHE A 267 -6.18 5.65 9.33
N TYR A 268 -7.26 5.36 8.60
CA TYR A 268 -8.52 6.10 8.76
C TYR A 268 -9.19 5.83 10.10
N HIS A 269 -9.06 4.62 10.65
CA HIS A 269 -9.55 4.31 11.98
C HIS A 269 -8.86 5.22 13.03
N LEU A 270 -7.53 5.27 13.03
CA LEU A 270 -6.75 6.10 13.96
C LEU A 270 -6.92 7.60 13.69
N TYR A 271 -6.97 8.01 12.42
CA TYR A 271 -7.09 9.41 12.02
C TYR A 271 -8.32 10.07 12.65
N ARG A 272 -9.46 9.36 12.74
CA ARG A 272 -10.70 9.89 13.34
C ARG A 272 -10.51 10.36 14.77
N SER A 273 -9.69 9.68 15.56
CA SER A 273 -9.49 9.97 16.98
C SER A 273 -8.33 10.91 17.27
N TRP A 274 -7.55 11.32 16.27
CA TRP A 274 -6.40 12.21 16.51
C TRP A 274 -6.83 13.63 16.89
N PRO A 275 -6.00 14.36 17.66
CA PRO A 275 -6.16 15.79 17.87
C PRO A 275 -6.17 16.56 16.54
N GLU A 276 -6.93 17.65 16.47
CA GLU A 276 -7.16 18.39 15.21
C GLU A 276 -5.87 18.92 14.60
N ALA A 277 -4.95 19.45 15.41
CA ALA A 277 -3.65 19.92 14.95
C ALA A 277 -2.83 18.81 14.23
N LYS A 278 -2.92 17.57 14.71
CA LYS A 278 -2.27 16.43 14.05
C LYS A 278 -2.98 16.07 12.74
N LYS A 279 -4.31 16.10 12.72
CA LYS A 279 -5.10 15.82 11.49
C LYS A 279 -4.78 16.80 10.38
N GLU A 280 -4.73 18.08 10.70
CA GLU A 280 -4.39 19.17 9.78
C GLU A 280 -2.98 19.01 9.21
N TYR A 281 -1.97 18.86 10.09
CA TYR A 281 -0.60 18.63 9.66
C TYR A 281 -0.47 17.41 8.72
N VAL A 282 -1.11 16.29 9.07
CA VAL A 282 -1.02 15.06 8.28
C VAL A 282 -1.71 15.22 6.93
N ALA A 283 -2.86 15.90 6.87
CA ALA A 283 -3.56 16.18 5.62
C ALA A 283 -2.69 17.03 4.69
N ASP A 284 -2.13 18.14 5.21
CA ASP A 284 -1.23 19.03 4.48
C ASP A 284 0.03 18.31 4.00
N TYR A 285 0.63 17.47 4.85
CA TYR A 285 1.78 16.65 4.50
C TYR A 285 1.46 15.69 3.34
N LEU A 286 0.34 14.97 3.43
CA LEU A 286 -0.06 14.00 2.42
C LEU A 286 -0.40 14.67 1.08
N GLU A 287 -0.97 15.89 1.11
CA GLU A 287 -1.23 16.67 -0.09
C GLU A 287 0.05 17.20 -0.73
N ARG A 288 0.89 17.88 0.05
CA ARG A 288 2.04 18.64 -0.47
C ARG A 288 3.26 17.79 -0.76
N GLU A 289 3.51 16.75 0.02
CA GLU A 289 4.71 15.92 -0.18
C GLU A 289 4.40 14.61 -0.86
N TYR A 290 3.35 13.91 -0.42
CA TYR A 290 3.09 12.57 -0.93
C TYR A 290 2.40 12.57 -2.29
N GLN A 291 1.42 13.45 -2.58
CA GLN A 291 0.78 13.44 -3.90
C GLN A 291 1.73 13.87 -5.03
N ILE A 292 2.68 14.76 -4.73
CA ILE A 292 3.64 15.28 -5.71
C ILE A 292 4.66 14.20 -6.10
N ASP A 293 5.19 13.44 -5.14
CA ASP A 293 6.22 12.42 -5.36
C ASP A 293 5.85 11.06 -4.74
N LYS A 294 4.79 10.43 -5.27
CA LYS A 294 4.39 9.08 -4.84
C LYS A 294 5.50 8.05 -5.07
N ALA A 295 6.12 8.09 -6.25
CA ALA A 295 7.12 7.12 -6.65
C ALA A 295 8.39 7.22 -5.79
N GLY A 296 8.91 8.42 -5.56
CA GLY A 296 10.09 8.62 -4.71
C GLY A 296 9.79 8.43 -3.23
N ALA A 297 8.58 8.75 -2.74
CA ALA A 297 8.17 8.41 -1.37
C ALA A 297 8.13 6.89 -1.14
N ARG A 298 7.57 6.12 -2.09
CA ARG A 298 7.53 4.65 -2.03
C ARG A 298 8.93 4.04 -2.16
N SER A 299 9.72 4.53 -3.12
CA SER A 299 11.10 4.06 -3.33
C SER A 299 11.97 4.25 -2.08
N ARG A 300 11.85 5.39 -1.38
CA ARG A 300 12.57 5.60 -0.11
C ARG A 300 12.17 4.62 0.98
N LEU A 301 10.88 4.29 1.09
CA LEU A 301 10.39 3.38 2.13
C LEU A 301 10.66 1.90 1.82
N PHE A 302 10.50 1.49 0.56
CA PHE A 302 10.46 0.08 0.16
C PHE A 302 11.63 -0.36 -0.73
N GLY A 303 12.49 0.57 -1.14
CA GLY A 303 13.50 0.31 -2.17
C GLY A 303 12.90 0.28 -3.59
N PRO A 304 13.67 -0.20 -4.59
CA PRO A 304 13.18 -0.31 -5.96
C PRO A 304 11.98 -1.27 -5.99
N GLU A 305 10.83 -0.75 -6.40
CA GLU A 305 9.67 -1.59 -6.68
C GLU A 305 9.86 -2.28 -8.02
N PRO A 306 9.49 -3.57 -8.17
CA PRO A 306 9.39 -4.16 -9.49
C PRO A 306 8.48 -3.25 -10.32
N ALA A 307 8.94 -2.83 -11.49
CA ALA A 307 8.11 -2.07 -12.40
C ALA A 307 6.80 -2.85 -12.60
N MET A 308 5.66 -2.19 -12.43
CA MET A 308 4.39 -2.75 -12.88
C MET A 308 4.64 -3.14 -14.34
N GLU A 309 4.59 -4.44 -14.68
CA GLU A 309 4.86 -4.90 -16.04
C GLU A 309 4.06 -4.02 -17.00
N GLU A 310 4.75 -3.13 -17.70
CA GLU A 310 4.11 -2.34 -18.73
C GLU A 310 3.53 -3.36 -19.69
N THR A 311 2.23 -3.24 -19.94
CA THR A 311 1.53 -4.11 -20.88
C THR A 311 2.37 -4.17 -22.14
N PRO A 312 2.83 -5.36 -22.58
CA PRO A 312 3.75 -5.46 -23.70
C PRO A 312 3.17 -4.65 -24.85
N ALA A 313 3.99 -3.76 -25.40
CA ALA A 313 3.57 -2.90 -26.51
C ALA A 313 2.99 -3.80 -27.60
N ILE A 314 1.73 -3.54 -27.98
CA ILE A 314 1.12 -4.22 -29.12
C ILE A 314 2.00 -3.85 -30.33
N PRO A 315 2.55 -4.83 -31.07
CA PRO A 315 3.40 -4.54 -32.23
C PRO A 315 2.66 -3.61 -33.21
N GLY A 316 3.23 -2.43 -33.46
CA GLY A 316 2.66 -1.41 -34.35
C GLY A 316 1.97 -0.22 -33.66
N TRP A 317 1.93 -0.15 -32.33
CA TRP A 317 1.36 0.99 -31.59
C TRP A 317 2.35 1.55 -30.55
N SER A 318 2.99 2.67 -30.86
CA SER A 318 3.80 3.44 -29.91
C SER A 318 2.89 4.30 -29.03
N ARG A 319 2.92 4.11 -27.71
CA ARG A 319 2.31 5.07 -26.78
C ARG A 319 3.11 6.39 -26.85
N PRO A 320 2.48 7.56 -27.02
CA PRO A 320 3.18 8.83 -26.83
C PRO A 320 3.65 8.92 -25.37
N GLY A 321 4.88 9.40 -25.17
CA GLY A 321 5.45 9.56 -23.83
C GLY A 321 4.59 10.48 -22.97
N ARG A 322 4.60 10.26 -21.66
CA ARG A 322 3.80 11.01 -20.66
C ARG A 322 3.97 12.54 -20.71
N GLY A 323 5.00 13.04 -21.39
CA GLY A 323 5.22 14.46 -21.65
C GLY A 323 4.23 15.08 -22.65
N ASP A 324 3.74 14.33 -23.64
CA ASP A 324 2.94 14.88 -24.75
C ASP A 324 1.49 15.25 -24.34
N ILE A 325 0.99 14.69 -23.23
CA ILE A 325 -0.39 14.95 -22.77
C ILE A 325 -0.50 16.37 -22.17
N LEU A 326 0.56 16.86 -21.51
CA LEU A 326 0.57 18.20 -20.90
C LEU A 326 0.75 19.31 -21.95
N ASP A 327 1.45 19.02 -23.05
CA ASP A 327 1.66 19.98 -24.15
C ASP A 327 0.42 20.08 -25.07
N ALA A 328 -0.39 19.01 -25.17
CA ALA A 328 -1.61 18.99 -26.00
C ALA A 328 -2.81 19.71 -25.35
N VAL A 329 -2.86 19.77 -24.02
CA VAL A 329 -3.87 20.48 -23.25
C VAL A 329 -3.16 21.31 -22.20
N GLY A 330 -2.81 22.55 -22.57
CA GLY A 330 -2.22 23.52 -21.64
C GLY A 330 -3.03 23.68 -20.33
N PRO A 331 -2.53 24.43 -19.35
CA PRO A 331 -2.88 24.32 -17.91
C PRO A 331 -4.35 24.60 -17.52
N TRP A 332 -5.24 24.83 -18.48
CA TRP A 332 -6.69 24.97 -18.30
C TRP A 332 -7.42 24.15 -19.38
N GLY A 333 -7.99 23.01 -18.97
CA GLY A 333 -8.65 22.06 -19.86
C GLY A 333 -9.85 22.64 -20.63
N ALA A 334 -9.94 22.24 -21.91
CA ALA A 334 -11.06 22.28 -22.85
C ALA A 334 -12.11 23.41 -22.72
N VAL A 335 -11.88 24.53 -23.43
CA VAL A 335 -13.00 25.39 -23.86
C VAL A 335 -13.64 24.77 -25.10
N ARG A 336 -14.85 24.22 -24.95
CA ARG A 336 -15.72 23.86 -26.09
C ARG A 336 -15.93 25.10 -26.97
N LYS A 337 -15.55 25.02 -28.24
CA LYS A 337 -16.03 25.94 -29.27
C LYS A 337 -16.99 25.18 -30.18
N GLU A 338 -18.28 25.49 -30.04
CA GLU A 338 -19.29 25.24 -31.06
C GLU A 338 -18.84 25.86 -32.38
N ARG A 339 -19.04 25.14 -33.49
CA ARG A 339 -18.94 25.71 -34.83
C ARG A 339 -20.31 25.67 -35.50
N ARG A 340 -20.67 26.85 -36.01
CA ARG A 340 -21.68 27.15 -37.02
C ARG A 340 -21.56 26.27 -38.25
#